data_AF-A0A453ESD5-F1
#
_entry.id   AF-A0A453ESD5-F1
#
_cell.length_a   1.000
_cell.length_b   1.000
_cell.length_c   1.000
_cell.angle_alpha   90.00
_cell.angle_beta   90.00
_cell.angle_gamma   90.00
#
_symmetry.space_group_name_H-M   'P 1'
#
loop_
_entity.id
_entity.type
_entity.pdbx_description
1 polymer ?
#
loop_
_entity_poly.entity_id
_entity_poly.type
_entity_poly.pdbx_seq_one_letter_code
_entity_poly.pdbx_strand_id
1 'polypeptide(L)'
;MGFDGLVVVSDPYLQRRFTQADLRALQAQYAGLRDTAPTGRLRLRDLPAALTCLGSPTAMAAGKGEPLRGDAGKENSSPPKPALTDKEWSSVLTAISRADEKPQLDVNFELFLRVYAEMQLRLKGGKKARERDGGQGIKRSSSSSAAFLTASTTTLLHTISESEKASYVGHINAYLAEDPFLKNALPVDPATDQLFHLTKDGVLLCKLINLAVPGTIDERAINTKRLLNLWEKNENHTLCLNSAKAIGCTVVNIGTQDLAEGRPHLILGLISQIIKIQLLADVNLKSTPQLVELVQDSQEMEELMSLSPEKILLRWMNFQLKKGGFQRTVTNFSSDIKDSEAYACLLNVLAPECSAKPSPMSVKDLLHRARLVLEHADRMGCKRYLAPKDIVDGLQNLNLAFVAHIFQKRNGLSKQMKQVSFVDGVSDDAQVSREERSFRLWINSLGISTYINNVFEDLRNG
;
A
#
# COMPACT_ATOMS: atom_id res chain seq x y z
N MET A 1 20.45 -10.65 -31.69
CA MET A 1 19.77 -11.92 -31.32
C MET A 1 19.86 -12.08 -29.82
N GLY A 2 18.74 -12.32 -29.15
CA GLY A 2 18.66 -12.53 -27.71
C GLY A 2 17.19 -12.69 -27.31
N PHE A 3 16.62 -13.86 -27.58
CA PHE A 3 15.34 -14.26 -27.01
C PHE A 3 15.57 -14.44 -25.50
N ASP A 4 15.19 -13.46 -24.67
CA ASP A 4 15.22 -13.62 -23.22
C ASP A 4 14.05 -14.49 -22.77
N GLY A 5 14.34 -15.79 -22.67
CA GLY A 5 13.40 -16.87 -22.38
C GLY A 5 12.52 -16.60 -21.16
N LEU A 6 11.23 -16.92 -21.32
CA LEU A 6 10.27 -16.98 -20.23
C LEU A 6 10.65 -18.17 -19.31
N VAL A 7 11.02 -17.88 -18.07
CA VAL A 7 11.12 -18.89 -17.00
C VAL A 7 9.71 -19.31 -16.61
N VAL A 8 9.34 -20.54 -16.95
CA VAL A 8 8.03 -21.11 -16.64
C VAL A 8 8.14 -21.92 -15.35
N VAL A 9 7.29 -21.59 -14.38
CA VAL A 9 7.11 -22.36 -13.14
C VAL A 9 5.69 -22.88 -13.13
N SER A 10 5.50 -24.16 -12.85
CA SER A 10 4.19 -24.84 -12.91
C SER A 10 3.34 -24.57 -11.67
N ASP A 11 3.98 -24.26 -10.54
CA ASP A 11 3.32 -24.01 -9.26
C ASP A 11 2.71 -22.60 -9.18
N PRO A 12 1.36 -22.47 -9.07
CA PRO A 12 0.69 -21.17 -8.95
C PRO A 12 1.09 -20.37 -7.71
N TYR A 13 1.52 -21.03 -6.63
CA TYR A 13 2.02 -20.36 -5.43
C TYR A 13 3.34 -19.64 -5.72
N LEU A 14 4.24 -20.30 -6.45
CA LEU A 14 5.54 -19.71 -6.83
C LEU A 14 5.37 -18.60 -7.87
N GLN A 15 4.46 -18.75 -8.82
CA GLN A 15 4.11 -17.71 -9.81
C GLN A 15 3.59 -16.43 -9.14
N ARG A 16 2.82 -16.55 -8.06
CA ARG A 16 2.32 -15.41 -7.28
C ARG A 16 3.38 -14.78 -6.38
N ARG A 17 4.47 -15.49 -6.09
CA ARG A 17 5.46 -15.12 -5.07
C ARG A 17 6.71 -14.43 -5.62
N PHE A 18 7.08 -14.73 -6.87
CA PHE A 18 8.30 -14.25 -7.52
C PHE A 18 7.97 -13.54 -8.83
N THR A 19 8.63 -12.39 -9.08
CA THR A 19 8.53 -11.71 -10.37
C THR A 19 9.37 -12.43 -11.43
N GLN A 20 9.18 -12.09 -12.71
CA GLN A 20 9.99 -12.68 -13.79
C GLN A 20 11.47 -12.30 -13.70
N ALA A 21 11.79 -11.12 -13.14
CA ALA A 21 13.16 -10.73 -12.85
C ALA A 21 13.76 -11.59 -11.73
N ASP A 22 12.99 -11.84 -10.65
CA ASP A 22 13.41 -12.71 -9.55
C ASP A 22 13.64 -14.15 -10.05
N LEU A 23 12.72 -14.68 -10.86
CA LEU A 23 12.82 -16.03 -11.41
C LEU A 23 14.06 -16.20 -12.28
N ARG A 24 14.41 -15.20 -13.11
CA ARG A 24 15.65 -15.24 -13.92
C ARG A 24 16.91 -15.18 -13.06
N ALA A 25 16.94 -14.28 -12.08
CA ALA A 25 18.07 -14.15 -11.16
C ALA A 25 18.29 -15.44 -10.36
N LEU A 26 17.20 -16.02 -9.82
CA LEU A 26 17.23 -17.27 -9.08
C LEU A 26 17.55 -18.46 -9.97
N GLN A 27 17.13 -18.47 -11.24
CA GLN A 27 17.48 -19.53 -12.19
C GLN A 27 18.96 -19.51 -12.55
N ALA A 28 19.55 -18.33 -12.75
CA ALA A 28 21.00 -18.18 -12.94
C ALA A 28 21.79 -18.65 -11.72
N GLN A 29 21.31 -18.35 -10.51
CA GLN A 29 21.91 -18.82 -9.25
C GLN A 29 21.80 -20.33 -9.08
N TYR A 30 20.63 -20.91 -9.36
CA TYR A 30 20.42 -22.35 -9.33
C TYR A 30 21.32 -23.08 -10.34
N ALA A 31 21.48 -22.54 -11.55
CA ALA A 31 22.39 -23.08 -12.55
C ALA A 31 23.85 -23.03 -12.06
N GLY A 32 24.31 -21.89 -11.53
CA GLY A 32 25.66 -21.75 -10.96
C GLY A 32 25.93 -22.73 -9.82
N LEU A 33 24.98 -22.89 -8.89
CA LEU A 33 25.09 -23.84 -7.78
C LEU A 33 25.15 -25.29 -8.26
N ARG A 34 24.33 -25.65 -9.25
CA ARG A 34 24.35 -26.99 -9.86
C ARG A 34 25.68 -27.27 -10.55
N ASP A 35 26.23 -26.29 -11.26
CA ASP A 35 27.46 -26.45 -12.05
C ASP A 35 28.72 -26.51 -11.16
N THR A 36 28.67 -25.92 -9.94
CA THR A 36 29.73 -26.06 -8.92
C THR A 36 29.66 -27.36 -8.11
N ALA A 37 28.59 -28.14 -8.24
CA ALA A 37 28.46 -29.40 -7.50
C ALA A 37 29.32 -30.50 -8.14
N PRO A 38 30.10 -31.29 -7.37
CA PRO A 38 31.03 -32.29 -7.90
C PRO A 38 30.37 -33.44 -8.69
N THR A 39 29.03 -33.53 -8.64
CA THR A 39 28.24 -34.53 -9.37
C THR A 39 27.38 -33.93 -10.48
N GLY A 40 27.49 -32.62 -10.75
CA GLY A 40 26.65 -31.89 -11.71
C GLY A 40 25.17 -31.81 -11.32
N ARG A 41 24.83 -32.18 -10.08
CA ARG A 41 23.46 -32.20 -9.53
C ARG A 41 23.46 -31.60 -8.13
N LEU A 42 22.48 -30.76 -7.87
CA LEU A 42 22.29 -30.12 -6.56
C LEU A 42 21.45 -31.04 -5.67
N ARG A 43 21.98 -31.42 -4.50
CA ARG A 43 21.25 -32.27 -3.54
C ARG A 43 20.65 -31.42 -2.42
N LEU A 44 19.53 -31.87 -1.87
CA LEU A 44 18.78 -31.18 -0.81
C LEU A 44 19.65 -30.87 0.43
N ARG A 45 20.61 -31.74 0.75
CA ARG A 45 21.57 -31.58 1.85
C ARG A 45 22.60 -30.47 1.67
N ASP A 46 22.86 -30.06 0.43
CA ASP A 46 23.90 -29.07 0.09
C ASP A 46 23.30 -27.64 -0.01
N LEU A 47 21.97 -27.53 -0.04
CA LEU A 47 21.23 -26.26 -0.12
C LEU A 47 21.45 -25.33 1.08
N PRO A 48 21.46 -25.80 2.35
CA PRO A 48 21.66 -24.91 3.49
C PRO A 48 22.99 -24.14 3.42
N ALA A 49 24.09 -24.83 3.06
CA ALA A 49 25.41 -24.21 2.91
C ALA A 49 25.42 -23.22 1.74
N ALA A 50 24.86 -23.61 0.58
CA ALA A 50 24.77 -22.78 -0.61
C ALA A 50 23.94 -21.49 -0.39
N LEU A 51 22.79 -21.61 0.26
CA LEU A 51 21.87 -20.50 0.50
C LEU A 51 22.33 -19.56 1.61
N THR A 52 23.09 -20.05 2.60
CA THR A 52 23.65 -19.21 3.68
C THR A 52 24.78 -18.30 3.17
N CYS A 53 25.48 -18.71 2.11
CA CYS A 53 26.47 -17.86 1.42
C CYS A 53 25.83 -16.77 0.53
N LEU A 54 24.53 -16.87 0.22
CA LEU A 54 23.80 -15.86 -0.56
C LEU A 54 23.37 -14.70 0.34
N GLY A 55 24.11 -13.60 0.32
CA GLY A 55 23.71 -12.34 0.94
C GLY A 55 22.41 -11.77 0.32
N SER A 56 21.77 -10.83 1.03
CA SER A 56 20.52 -10.18 0.59
C SER A 56 20.63 -9.52 -0.80
N PRO A 57 19.55 -9.47 -1.61
CA PRO A 57 19.57 -8.95 -2.99
C PRO A 57 20.05 -7.51 -3.15
N THR A 58 20.02 -6.71 -2.08
CA THR A 58 20.43 -5.30 -2.07
C THR A 58 21.93 -5.05 -2.29
N ALA A 59 22.80 -6.06 -2.17
CA ALA A 59 24.24 -5.89 -2.34
C ALA A 59 24.73 -5.98 -3.81
N MET A 60 23.85 -6.31 -4.77
CA MET A 60 24.25 -6.68 -6.14
C MET A 60 24.09 -5.55 -7.18
N ALA A 61 23.65 -4.35 -6.78
CA ALA A 61 23.56 -3.20 -7.68
C ALA A 61 24.88 -2.40 -7.81
N ALA A 62 25.89 -2.70 -6.99
CA ALA A 62 27.21 -2.07 -7.08
C ALA A 62 28.19 -3.03 -7.79
N GLY A 63 28.39 -2.82 -9.09
CA GLY A 63 29.30 -3.62 -9.89
C GLY A 63 30.78 -3.40 -9.53
N LYS A 64 31.57 -4.48 -9.63
CA LYS A 64 32.87 -4.55 -10.31
C LYS A 64 33.35 -6.01 -10.28
N GLY A 65 33.69 -6.53 -11.45
CA GLY A 65 34.30 -7.84 -11.60
C GLY A 65 35.78 -7.79 -11.22
N GLU A 66 36.27 -8.88 -10.63
CA GLU A 66 37.64 -9.38 -10.78
C GLU A 66 37.75 -10.80 -10.18
N PRO A 67 38.60 -11.69 -10.72
CA PRO A 67 38.72 -13.07 -10.27
C PRO A 67 39.71 -13.20 -9.10
N LEU A 68 39.31 -13.91 -8.05
CA LEU A 68 40.12 -14.14 -6.85
C LEU A 68 41.26 -15.13 -7.13
N ARG A 69 42.49 -14.62 -7.14
CA ARG A 69 43.72 -15.37 -6.82
C ARG A 69 44.04 -15.11 -5.34
N GLY A 70 44.37 -16.17 -4.59
CA GLY A 70 44.52 -16.10 -3.13
C GLY A 70 45.77 -15.37 -2.67
N ASP A 71 45.69 -14.82 -1.45
CA ASP A 71 46.74 -14.97 -0.44
C ASP A 71 46.19 -14.67 0.97
N ALA A 72 46.84 -15.26 1.96
CA ALA A 72 46.48 -15.26 3.37
C ALA A 72 46.87 -13.96 4.09
N GLY A 73 46.10 -13.61 5.13
CA GLY A 73 46.59 -12.82 6.25
C GLY A 73 45.79 -11.57 6.62
N LYS A 74 45.17 -11.64 7.81
CA LYS A 74 44.84 -10.59 8.80
C LYS A 74 43.38 -10.64 9.24
N GLU A 75 43.14 -11.36 10.33
CA GLU A 75 41.93 -11.29 11.12
C GLU A 75 41.87 -9.94 11.85
N ASN A 76 40.87 -9.11 11.51
CA ASN A 76 40.23 -8.25 12.49
C ASN A 76 38.84 -7.79 12.01
N SER A 77 37.87 -7.93 12.92
CA SER A 77 36.55 -7.25 12.98
C SER A 77 35.46 -7.60 11.96
N SER A 78 34.40 -8.28 12.43
CA SER A 78 32.97 -7.98 12.24
C SER A 78 32.10 -9.10 12.86
N PRO A 79 30.96 -8.82 13.52
CA PRO A 79 30.08 -9.87 14.03
C PRO A 79 29.48 -10.69 12.87
N PRO A 80 29.22 -11.99 13.05
CA PRO A 80 28.74 -12.85 11.96
C PRO A 80 27.35 -12.41 11.51
N LYS A 81 27.16 -12.31 10.19
CA LYS A 81 25.86 -12.12 9.52
C LYS A 81 24.85 -13.16 10.04
N PRO A 82 23.54 -12.85 10.07
CA PRO A 82 22.54 -13.75 10.63
C PRO A 82 22.32 -14.97 9.73
N ALA A 83 23.07 -16.04 9.98
CA ALA A 83 22.80 -17.37 9.43
C ALA A 83 21.70 -18.05 10.25
N LEU A 84 20.78 -18.75 9.60
CA LEU A 84 19.87 -19.69 10.29
C LEU A 84 20.71 -20.79 10.96
N THR A 85 20.27 -21.24 12.14
CA THR A 85 20.88 -22.37 12.83
C THR A 85 20.55 -23.70 12.14
N ASP A 86 21.36 -24.74 12.35
CA ASP A 86 21.15 -26.07 11.75
C ASP A 86 19.77 -26.67 12.10
N LYS A 87 19.23 -26.33 13.27
CA LYS A 87 17.88 -26.74 13.70
C LYS A 87 16.79 -26.04 12.89
N GLU A 88 16.98 -24.77 12.56
CA GLU A 88 16.03 -24.01 11.73
C GLU A 88 16.06 -24.48 10.28
N TRP A 89 17.25 -24.77 9.74
CA TRP A 89 17.42 -25.40 8.43
C TRP A 89 16.75 -26.78 8.34
N SER A 90 16.91 -27.60 9.37
CA SER A 90 16.22 -28.91 9.47
C SER A 90 14.70 -28.73 9.46
N SER A 91 14.19 -27.66 10.06
CA SER A 91 12.75 -27.35 10.08
C SER A 91 12.24 -26.75 8.76
N VAL A 92 13.05 -25.98 8.03
CA VAL A 92 12.76 -25.54 6.65
C VAL A 92 12.61 -26.76 5.74
N LEU A 93 13.56 -27.68 5.79
CA LEU A 93 13.55 -28.88 4.96
C LEU A 93 12.38 -29.80 5.31
N THR A 94 12.09 -29.99 6.60
CA THR A 94 10.92 -30.78 7.06
C THR A 94 9.58 -30.16 6.63
N ALA A 95 9.48 -28.83 6.55
CA ALA A 95 8.25 -28.15 6.13
C ALA A 95 7.96 -28.31 4.62
N ILE A 96 8.98 -28.63 3.83
CA ILE A 96 8.87 -28.72 2.36
C ILE A 96 8.81 -30.17 1.90
N SER A 97 9.46 -31.09 2.62
CA SER A 97 9.41 -32.53 2.32
C SER A 97 8.03 -33.10 2.65
N ARG A 98 7.35 -33.68 1.64
CA ARG A 98 6.25 -34.61 1.90
C ARG A 98 6.82 -35.89 2.51
N ALA A 99 6.01 -36.60 3.32
CA ALA A 99 6.42 -37.74 4.15
C ALA A 99 7.14 -38.92 3.43
N ASP A 100 7.22 -38.92 2.10
CA ASP A 100 7.82 -39.99 1.28
C ASP A 100 9.05 -39.58 0.43
N GLU A 101 9.56 -38.35 0.52
CA GLU A 101 10.69 -37.91 -0.32
C GLU A 101 12.06 -38.15 0.36
N LYS A 102 12.85 -39.08 -0.18
CA LYS A 102 14.15 -39.51 0.36
C LYS A 102 15.23 -38.40 0.29
N PRO A 103 16.18 -38.34 1.24
CA PRO A 103 17.28 -37.34 1.29
C PRO A 103 18.27 -37.33 0.11
N GLN A 104 18.10 -38.22 -0.88
CA GLN A 104 18.94 -38.30 -2.07
C GLN A 104 18.28 -37.69 -3.32
N LEU A 105 17.16 -36.99 -3.17
CA LEU A 105 16.45 -36.39 -4.30
C LEU A 105 17.26 -35.23 -4.91
N ASP A 106 17.39 -35.27 -6.24
CA ASP A 106 17.94 -34.16 -7.02
C ASP A 106 16.99 -32.96 -6.92
N VAL A 107 17.53 -31.80 -6.55
CA VAL A 107 16.75 -30.58 -6.37
C VAL A 107 16.49 -29.99 -7.75
N ASN A 108 15.23 -30.01 -8.20
CA ASN A 108 14.82 -29.24 -9.37
C ASN A 108 14.63 -27.75 -9.01
N PHE A 109 14.53 -26.89 -10.04
CA PHE A 109 14.43 -25.45 -9.83
C PHE A 109 13.21 -25.03 -9.00
N GLU A 110 12.07 -25.72 -9.11
CA GLU A 110 10.89 -25.40 -8.31
C GLU A 110 11.06 -25.74 -6.82
N LEU A 111 11.69 -26.87 -6.51
CA LEU A 111 12.02 -27.24 -5.14
C LEU A 111 13.01 -26.25 -4.53
N PHE A 112 14.00 -25.79 -5.32
CA PHE A 112 14.90 -24.71 -4.94
C PHE A 112 14.14 -23.42 -4.58
N LEU A 113 13.18 -23.00 -5.42
CA LEU A 113 12.35 -21.81 -5.15
C LEU A 113 11.51 -21.96 -3.88
N ARG A 114 10.97 -23.14 -3.60
CA ARG A 114 10.21 -23.42 -2.37
C ARG A 114 11.09 -23.32 -1.12
N VAL A 115 12.28 -23.92 -1.17
CA VAL A 115 13.28 -23.84 -0.07
C VAL A 115 13.73 -22.39 0.15
N TYR A 116 13.99 -21.66 -0.93
CA TYR A 116 14.34 -20.25 -0.87
C TYR A 116 13.22 -19.40 -0.25
N ALA A 117 11.96 -19.63 -0.66
CA ALA A 117 10.81 -18.90 -0.14
C ALA A 117 10.60 -19.12 1.38
N GLU A 118 10.72 -20.37 1.83
CA GLU A 118 10.55 -20.74 3.24
C GLU A 118 11.70 -20.22 4.11
N MET A 119 12.94 -20.27 3.61
CA MET A 119 14.09 -19.65 4.26
C MET A 119 13.86 -18.14 4.50
N GLN A 120 13.38 -17.43 3.47
CA GLN A 120 13.09 -16.00 3.55
C GLN A 120 11.99 -15.68 4.57
N LEU A 121 10.98 -16.54 4.71
CA LEU A 121 9.94 -16.39 5.74
C LEU A 121 10.53 -16.50 7.15
N ARG A 122 11.44 -17.44 7.38
CA ARG A 122 12.01 -17.70 8.71
C ARG A 122 13.07 -16.68 9.12
N LEU A 123 13.86 -16.18 8.18
CA LEU A 123 14.77 -15.05 8.43
C LEU A 123 14.01 -13.78 8.85
N LYS A 124 12.81 -13.57 8.30
CA LYS A 124 11.93 -12.45 8.70
C LYS A 124 11.26 -12.70 10.06
N GLY A 125 10.97 -13.95 10.42
CA GLY A 125 10.43 -14.33 11.74
C GLY A 125 11.46 -14.28 12.88
N GLY A 126 12.70 -14.70 12.63
CA GLY A 126 13.76 -14.80 13.64
C GLY A 126 14.28 -13.46 14.18
N LYS A 127 14.16 -12.37 13.41
CA LYS A 127 14.54 -11.02 13.87
C LYS A 127 13.71 -10.53 15.07
N LYS A 128 12.45 -10.99 15.24
CA LYS A 128 11.61 -10.63 16.40
C LYS A 128 11.91 -11.42 17.68
N ALA A 129 12.61 -12.55 17.58
CA ALA A 129 12.88 -13.42 18.74
C ALA A 129 14.17 -13.04 19.49
N ARG A 130 15.19 -12.54 18.79
CA ARG A 130 16.50 -12.22 19.39
C ARG A 130 16.55 -10.89 20.17
N GLU A 131 15.60 -9.98 19.99
CA GLU A 131 15.51 -8.73 20.76
C GLU A 131 14.78 -8.88 22.11
N ARG A 132 14.25 -10.08 22.43
CA ARG A 132 13.46 -10.32 23.66
C ARG A 132 14.19 -11.11 24.75
N ASP A 133 15.43 -11.54 24.55
CA ASP A 133 16.15 -12.34 25.55
C ASP A 133 17.09 -11.47 26.40
N GLY A 134 16.47 -10.62 27.22
CA GLY A 134 17.15 -9.75 28.18
C GLY A 134 16.17 -9.14 29.17
N GLY A 135 15.65 -9.93 30.11
CA GLY A 135 14.96 -9.43 31.31
C GLY A 135 13.59 -10.06 31.63
N GLN A 136 13.61 -10.91 32.65
CA GLN A 136 12.53 -11.55 33.44
C GLN A 136 11.04 -11.15 33.23
N GLY A 137 10.24 -12.19 32.95
CA GLY A 137 9.01 -12.53 33.69
C GLY A 137 7.72 -11.76 33.37
N ILE A 138 6.80 -12.40 32.63
CA ILE A 138 5.38 -12.66 32.98
C ILE A 138 4.63 -13.30 31.78
N LYS A 139 3.88 -14.35 32.13
CA LYS A 139 2.78 -15.13 31.49
C LYS A 139 2.36 -14.86 30.04
N ARG A 140 2.19 -16.00 29.34
CA ARG A 140 1.58 -16.23 28.02
C ARG A 140 0.24 -15.50 27.81
N SER A 141 0.13 -14.74 26.72
CA SER A 141 -1.12 -14.60 25.96
C SER A 141 -0.80 -14.31 24.48
N SER A 142 -1.63 -14.88 23.62
CA SER A 142 -1.55 -14.90 22.16
C SER A 142 -1.97 -13.57 21.54
N SER A 143 -1.04 -12.82 20.95
CA SER A 143 -1.25 -11.96 19.78
C SER A 143 0.09 -11.33 19.37
N SER A 144 0.44 -11.34 18.09
CA SER A 144 1.64 -10.64 17.59
C SER A 144 1.42 -10.08 16.19
N SER A 145 0.38 -9.24 16.08
CA SER A 145 0.10 -8.36 14.96
C SER A 145 0.59 -6.94 15.30
N ALA A 146 1.90 -6.72 15.33
CA ALA A 146 2.49 -5.38 15.43
C ALA A 146 3.97 -5.41 15.02
N ALA A 147 4.48 -4.28 14.55
CA ALA A 147 5.73 -4.09 13.77
C ALA A 147 5.58 -4.42 12.28
N PHE A 148 4.69 -3.65 11.65
CA PHE A 148 4.69 -3.28 10.25
C PHE A 148 4.93 -1.76 10.24
N LEU A 149 5.59 -1.25 9.20
CA LEU A 149 6.01 0.16 8.99
C LEU A 149 7.44 0.49 9.48
N THR A 150 8.41 0.22 8.60
CA THR A 150 9.38 1.21 8.08
C THR A 150 10.28 0.50 7.06
N ALA A 151 9.97 0.63 5.77
CA ALA A 151 10.88 0.57 4.61
C ALA A 151 10.12 0.23 3.33
N SER A 152 10.34 1.07 2.32
CA SER A 152 9.84 0.99 0.95
C SER A 152 10.36 -0.24 0.20
N THR A 153 9.78 -1.42 0.45
CA THR A 153 9.94 -2.59 -0.42
C THR A 153 8.69 -3.47 -0.36
N THR A 154 7.76 -3.24 -1.28
CA THR A 154 6.52 -4.02 -1.41
C THR A 154 6.80 -5.42 -1.97
N THR A 155 7.27 -6.34 -1.12
CA THR A 155 7.10 -7.80 -1.29
C THR A 155 6.44 -8.37 -0.03
N LEU A 156 5.23 -7.87 0.24
CA LEU A 156 4.40 -8.24 1.38
C LEU A 156 3.19 -9.04 0.87
N LEU A 157 3.11 -10.29 1.33
CA LEU A 157 1.93 -11.18 1.41
C LEU A 157 0.69 -10.69 0.62
N HIS A 158 0.49 -11.22 -0.60
CA HIS A 158 -0.65 -10.87 -1.45
C HIS A 158 -1.95 -11.57 -1.01
N THR A 159 -2.41 -11.32 0.21
CA THR A 159 -3.81 -11.56 0.57
C THR A 159 -4.60 -10.35 0.14
N ILE A 160 -5.35 -10.46 -0.96
CA ILE A 160 -6.27 -9.43 -1.40
C ILE A 160 -7.32 -9.25 -0.30
N SER A 161 -7.52 -8.01 0.16
CA SER A 161 -8.62 -7.72 1.08
C SER A 161 -9.93 -7.69 0.29
N GLU A 162 -10.77 -8.72 0.50
CA GLU A 162 -12.09 -8.80 -0.13
C GLU A 162 -12.99 -7.59 0.24
N SER A 163 -12.83 -7.07 1.46
CA SER A 163 -13.53 -5.85 1.88
C SER A 163 -13.06 -4.61 1.10
N GLU A 164 -11.76 -4.48 0.85
CA GLU A 164 -11.25 -3.38 0.02
C GLU A 164 -11.71 -3.50 -1.43
N LYS A 165 -11.65 -4.71 -2.00
CA LYS A 165 -12.17 -5.00 -3.34
C LYS A 165 -13.64 -4.59 -3.45
N ALA A 166 -14.47 -5.03 -2.50
CA ALA A 166 -15.90 -4.71 -2.50
C ALA A 166 -16.17 -3.20 -2.38
N SER A 167 -15.40 -2.50 -1.53
CA SER A 167 -15.50 -1.06 -1.34
C SER A 167 -15.12 -0.27 -2.60
N TYR A 168 -14.03 -0.65 -3.26
CA TYR A 168 -13.59 0.00 -4.50
C TYR A 168 -14.52 -0.28 -5.67
N VAL A 169 -15.05 -1.51 -5.80
CA VAL A 169 -16.09 -1.82 -6.79
C VAL A 169 -17.36 -0.99 -6.53
N GLY A 170 -17.79 -0.87 -5.28
CA GLY A 170 -18.91 -0.02 -4.90
C GLY A 170 -18.70 1.44 -5.28
N HIS A 171 -17.47 1.96 -5.12
CA HIS A 171 -17.09 3.30 -5.56
C HIS A 171 -17.18 3.46 -7.08
N ILE A 172 -16.58 2.54 -7.83
CA ILE A 172 -16.60 2.55 -9.29
C ILE A 172 -18.04 2.52 -9.82
N ASN A 173 -18.86 1.60 -9.31
CA ASN A 173 -20.27 1.49 -9.70
C ASN A 173 -21.04 2.78 -9.39
N ALA A 174 -20.78 3.45 -8.26
CA ALA A 174 -21.52 4.64 -7.87
C ALA A 174 -21.17 5.88 -8.71
N TYR A 175 -19.94 6.00 -9.21
CA TYR A 175 -19.46 7.20 -9.91
C TYR A 175 -19.33 7.04 -11.42
N LEU A 176 -19.17 5.82 -11.94
CA LEU A 176 -19.00 5.54 -13.37
C LEU A 176 -20.19 4.81 -14.00
N ALA A 177 -21.27 4.53 -13.26
CA ALA A 177 -22.46 3.85 -13.81
C ALA A 177 -23.07 4.55 -15.04
N GLU A 178 -23.07 5.88 -15.05
CA GLU A 178 -23.65 6.70 -16.13
C GLU A 178 -22.68 6.95 -17.30
N ASP A 179 -21.47 6.37 -17.27
CA ASP A 179 -20.48 6.58 -18.32
C ASP A 179 -20.92 5.95 -19.66
N PRO A 180 -20.87 6.68 -20.79
CA PRO A 180 -21.35 6.18 -22.08
C PRO A 180 -20.72 4.88 -22.56
N PHE A 181 -19.46 4.63 -22.21
CA PHE A 181 -18.73 3.42 -22.61
C PHE A 181 -18.88 2.31 -21.57
N LEU A 182 -18.73 2.64 -20.27
CA LEU A 182 -18.75 1.65 -19.19
C LEU A 182 -20.16 1.20 -18.77
N LYS A 183 -21.24 1.89 -19.18
CA LYS A 183 -22.63 1.50 -18.88
C LYS A 183 -22.99 0.05 -19.23
N ASN A 184 -22.34 -0.52 -20.24
CA ASN A 184 -22.61 -1.90 -20.69
C ASN A 184 -21.86 -2.94 -19.85
N ALA A 185 -20.85 -2.51 -19.09
CA ALA A 185 -19.96 -3.35 -18.30
C ALA A 185 -20.16 -3.16 -16.78
N LEU A 186 -20.88 -2.10 -16.38
CA LEU A 186 -21.28 -1.80 -15.01
C LEU A 186 -22.78 -2.13 -14.81
N PRO A 187 -23.21 -2.52 -13.59
CA PRO A 187 -22.42 -2.64 -12.38
C PRO A 187 -21.54 -3.90 -12.34
N VAL A 188 -20.34 -3.77 -11.79
CA VAL A 188 -19.46 -4.92 -11.49
C VAL A 188 -19.88 -5.56 -10.18
N ASP A 189 -19.93 -6.89 -10.14
CA ASP A 189 -20.19 -7.62 -8.90
C ASP A 189 -18.91 -7.67 -8.02
N PRO A 190 -18.94 -7.11 -6.79
CA PRO A 190 -17.81 -7.12 -5.86
C PRO A 190 -17.34 -8.51 -5.43
N ALA A 191 -18.17 -9.56 -5.57
CA ALA A 191 -17.76 -10.93 -5.24
C ALA A 191 -16.87 -11.56 -6.32
N THR A 192 -16.90 -11.04 -7.55
CA THR A 192 -16.23 -11.64 -8.70
C THR A 192 -14.89 -10.97 -9.05
N ASP A 193 -14.13 -11.64 -9.91
CA ASP A 193 -12.89 -11.11 -10.50
C ASP A 193 -13.14 -10.23 -11.74
N GLN A 194 -14.41 -9.90 -12.04
CA GLN A 194 -14.80 -9.08 -13.19
C GLN A 194 -14.08 -7.72 -13.21
N LEU A 195 -13.82 -7.13 -12.03
CA LEU A 195 -13.03 -5.90 -11.91
C LEU A 195 -11.68 -6.01 -12.64
N PHE A 196 -10.95 -7.11 -12.42
CA PHE A 196 -9.61 -7.31 -12.99
C PHE A 196 -9.63 -7.59 -14.49
N HIS A 197 -10.76 -8.08 -15.01
CA HIS A 197 -10.96 -8.25 -16.44
C HIS A 197 -11.30 -6.92 -17.12
N LEU A 198 -12.14 -6.09 -16.49
CA LEU A 198 -12.50 -4.76 -16.99
C LEU A 198 -11.31 -3.81 -17.04
N THR A 199 -10.31 -3.96 -16.18
CA THR A 199 -9.13 -3.09 -16.22
C THR A 199 -8.15 -3.45 -17.34
N LYS A 200 -8.26 -4.61 -18.00
CA LYS A 200 -7.27 -5.08 -19.00
C LYS A 200 -7.25 -4.26 -20.29
N ASP A 201 -8.31 -3.52 -20.57
CA ASP A 201 -8.38 -2.60 -21.71
C ASP A 201 -7.81 -1.21 -21.41
N GLY A 202 -7.57 -0.90 -20.14
CA GLY A 202 -7.07 0.39 -19.65
C GLY A 202 -8.10 1.52 -19.59
N VAL A 203 -9.30 1.32 -20.15
CA VAL A 203 -10.32 2.39 -20.25
C VAL A 203 -10.88 2.74 -18.87
N LEU A 204 -11.21 1.72 -18.06
CA LEU A 204 -11.73 1.91 -16.71
C LEU A 204 -10.76 2.72 -15.84
N LEU A 205 -9.47 2.41 -15.90
CA LEU A 205 -8.45 3.08 -15.09
C LEU A 205 -8.25 4.54 -15.53
N CYS A 206 -8.22 4.81 -16.84
CA CYS A 206 -8.16 6.19 -17.35
C CYS A 206 -9.36 7.03 -16.91
N LYS A 207 -10.58 6.47 -16.99
CA LYS A 207 -11.78 7.16 -16.53
C LYS A 207 -11.79 7.39 -15.03
N LEU A 208 -11.27 6.43 -14.25
CA LEU A 208 -11.12 6.59 -12.81
C LEU A 208 -10.12 7.71 -12.44
N ILE A 209 -9.06 7.90 -13.23
CA ILE A 209 -8.14 9.04 -13.05
C ILE A 209 -8.86 10.37 -13.27
N ASN A 210 -9.67 10.49 -14.32
CA ASN A 210 -10.48 11.69 -14.56
C ASN A 210 -11.55 11.92 -13.48
N LEU A 211 -12.07 10.86 -12.88
CA LEU A 211 -12.95 10.97 -11.72
C LEU A 211 -12.22 11.56 -10.51
N ALA A 212 -10.97 11.15 -10.27
CA ALA A 212 -10.17 11.63 -9.14
C ALA A 212 -9.69 13.07 -9.34
N VAL A 213 -9.19 13.38 -10.54
CA VAL A 213 -8.72 14.72 -10.92
C VAL A 213 -9.26 15.04 -12.32
N PRO A 214 -10.38 15.80 -12.41
CA PRO A 214 -11.00 16.14 -13.68
C PRO A 214 -10.03 16.84 -14.64
N GLY A 215 -10.07 16.44 -15.92
CA GLY A 215 -9.24 17.04 -16.98
C GLY A 215 -7.78 16.53 -17.04
N THR A 216 -7.43 15.49 -16.28
CA THR A 216 -6.08 14.89 -16.33
C THR A 216 -5.82 14.18 -17.66
N ILE A 217 -6.83 13.47 -18.17
CA ILE A 217 -6.77 12.72 -19.42
C ILE A 217 -7.81 13.28 -20.37
N ASP A 218 -7.40 13.67 -21.57
CA ASP A 218 -8.33 13.94 -22.65
C ASP A 218 -8.95 12.61 -23.11
N GLU A 219 -10.26 12.44 -22.90
CA GLU A 219 -10.94 11.19 -23.22
C GLU A 219 -10.83 10.79 -24.71
N ARG A 220 -10.56 11.75 -25.61
CA ARG A 220 -10.34 11.49 -27.03
C ARG A 220 -9.05 10.71 -27.31
N ALA A 221 -8.09 10.75 -26.39
CA ALA A 221 -6.85 9.98 -26.48
C ALA A 221 -7.02 8.53 -26.00
N ILE A 222 -8.16 8.19 -25.39
CA ILE A 222 -8.43 6.84 -24.92
C ILE A 222 -8.99 6.01 -26.06
N ASN A 223 -8.35 4.89 -26.36
CA ASN A 223 -8.86 3.92 -27.32
C ASN A 223 -10.10 3.22 -26.73
N THR A 224 -11.29 3.59 -27.22
CA THR A 224 -12.62 3.13 -26.72
C THR A 224 -13.36 2.28 -27.75
N LYS A 225 -12.63 1.54 -28.60
CA LYS A 225 -13.23 0.58 -29.54
C LYS A 225 -13.79 -0.61 -28.78
N ARG A 226 -14.84 -1.25 -29.31
CA ARG A 226 -15.44 -2.47 -28.71
C ARG A 226 -14.47 -3.64 -28.63
N LEU A 227 -13.60 -3.78 -29.62
CA LEU A 227 -12.52 -4.78 -29.65
C LEU A 227 -11.20 -4.06 -29.87
N LEU A 228 -10.38 -4.02 -28.82
CA LEU A 228 -9.07 -3.41 -28.84
C LEU A 228 -7.99 -4.44 -29.15
N ASN A 229 -7.09 -4.09 -30.05
CA ASN A 229 -5.89 -4.88 -30.29
C ASN A 229 -4.87 -4.73 -29.14
N LEU A 230 -3.83 -5.56 -29.12
CA LEU A 230 -2.85 -5.57 -28.03
C LEU A 230 -2.11 -4.23 -27.90
N TRP A 231 -1.86 -3.55 -29.03
CA TRP A 231 -1.15 -2.28 -29.07
C TRP A 231 -2.01 -1.14 -28.51
N GLU A 232 -3.27 -1.03 -28.93
CA GLU A 232 -4.24 -0.04 -28.44
C GLU A 232 -4.49 -0.20 -26.93
N LYS A 233 -4.55 -1.44 -26.42
CA LYS A 233 -4.60 -1.70 -24.97
C LYS A 233 -3.35 -1.20 -24.26
N ASN A 234 -2.17 -1.47 -24.82
CA ASN A 234 -0.91 -1.02 -24.25
C ASN A 234 -0.77 0.51 -24.29
N GLU A 235 -1.30 1.19 -25.31
CA GLU A 235 -1.40 2.65 -25.34
C GLU A 235 -2.27 3.19 -24.20
N ASN A 236 -3.46 2.61 -23.99
CA ASN A 236 -4.33 2.97 -22.87
C ASN A 236 -3.62 2.79 -21.52
N HIS A 237 -2.92 1.67 -21.32
CA HIS A 237 -2.15 1.42 -20.09
C HIS A 237 -0.99 2.40 -19.90
N THR A 238 -0.32 2.77 -20.99
CA THR A 238 0.77 3.75 -20.96
C THR A 238 0.24 5.14 -20.58
N LEU A 239 -0.88 5.54 -21.19
CA LEU A 239 -1.58 6.77 -20.86
C LEU A 239 -2.00 6.76 -19.38
N CYS A 240 -2.65 5.68 -18.92
CA CYS A 240 -3.05 5.50 -17.53
C CYS A 240 -1.88 5.67 -16.55
N LEU A 241 -0.75 4.98 -16.76
CA LEU A 241 0.37 5.01 -15.82
C LEU A 241 1.04 6.40 -15.77
N ASN A 242 1.19 7.07 -16.91
CA ASN A 242 1.77 8.40 -16.95
C ASN A 242 0.83 9.44 -16.32
N SER A 243 -0.47 9.34 -16.58
CA SER A 243 -1.47 10.20 -15.94
C SER A 243 -1.59 9.94 -14.45
N ALA A 244 -1.46 8.69 -13.99
CA ALA A 244 -1.42 8.35 -12.56
C ALA A 244 -0.21 9.01 -11.87
N LYS A 245 0.97 9.02 -12.49
CA LYS A 245 2.14 9.76 -11.98
C LYS A 245 1.86 11.26 -11.88
N ALA A 246 1.22 11.84 -12.90
CA ALA A 246 0.91 13.27 -12.96
C ALA A 246 -0.10 13.73 -11.88
N ILE A 247 -0.89 12.82 -11.32
CA ILE A 247 -1.78 13.13 -10.18
C ILE A 247 -1.16 12.79 -8.81
N GLY A 248 0.04 12.20 -8.79
CA GLY A 248 0.79 11.90 -7.56
C GLY A 248 0.74 10.45 -7.09
N CYS A 249 0.28 9.50 -7.92
CA CYS A 249 0.39 8.08 -7.62
C CYS A 249 1.83 7.58 -7.76
N THR A 250 2.24 6.70 -6.84
CA THR A 250 3.55 6.02 -6.89
C THR A 250 3.40 4.70 -7.63
N VAL A 251 3.68 4.71 -8.94
CA VAL A 251 3.53 3.55 -9.84
C VAL A 251 4.85 3.01 -10.38
N VAL A 252 5.97 3.27 -9.70
CA VAL A 252 7.32 2.86 -10.14
C VAL A 252 7.44 1.33 -10.31
N ASN A 253 6.68 0.58 -9.51
CA ASN A 253 6.69 -0.88 -9.51
C ASN A 253 5.56 -1.50 -10.36
N ILE A 254 4.89 -0.72 -11.22
CA ILE A 254 3.77 -1.21 -12.05
C ILE A 254 4.09 -0.93 -13.52
N GLY A 255 4.22 -2.00 -14.31
CA GLY A 255 4.36 -1.93 -15.76
C GLY A 255 3.02 -2.04 -16.51
N THR A 256 3.02 -1.67 -17.79
CA THR A 256 1.83 -1.82 -18.64
C THR A 256 1.39 -3.28 -18.78
N GLN A 257 2.36 -4.21 -18.79
CA GLN A 257 2.12 -5.64 -18.84
C GLN A 257 1.38 -6.15 -17.59
N ASP A 258 1.66 -5.60 -16.40
CA ASP A 258 0.97 -5.99 -15.16
C ASP A 258 -0.53 -5.67 -15.22
N LEU A 259 -0.88 -4.52 -15.84
CA LEU A 259 -2.26 -4.10 -16.06
C LEU A 259 -2.93 -4.94 -17.16
N ALA A 260 -2.22 -5.23 -18.25
CA ALA A 260 -2.71 -6.08 -19.32
C ALA A 260 -2.99 -7.53 -18.85
N GLU A 261 -2.15 -8.05 -17.97
CA GLU A 261 -2.35 -9.38 -17.35
C GLU A 261 -3.51 -9.38 -16.35
N GLY A 262 -3.85 -8.24 -15.76
CA GLY A 262 -4.90 -8.13 -14.76
C GLY A 262 -4.41 -8.51 -13.36
N ARG A 263 -3.18 -8.17 -12.98
CA ARG A 263 -2.61 -8.57 -11.69
C ARG A 263 -3.37 -7.94 -10.52
N PRO A 264 -4.10 -8.73 -9.70
CA PRO A 264 -5.07 -8.17 -8.76
C PRO A 264 -4.50 -7.20 -7.72
N HIS A 265 -3.36 -7.53 -7.12
CA HIS A 265 -2.75 -6.71 -6.07
C HIS A 265 -2.24 -5.36 -6.59
N LEU A 266 -1.70 -5.32 -7.82
CA LEU A 266 -1.23 -4.07 -8.43
C LEU A 266 -2.40 -3.19 -8.87
N ILE A 267 -3.44 -3.79 -9.44
CA ILE A 267 -4.66 -3.07 -9.83
C ILE A 267 -5.36 -2.48 -8.60
N LEU A 268 -5.56 -3.26 -7.54
CA LEU A 268 -6.17 -2.75 -6.31
C LEU A 268 -5.31 -1.66 -5.65
N GLY A 269 -3.98 -1.83 -5.65
CA GLY A 269 -3.07 -0.81 -5.14
C GLY A 269 -3.16 0.51 -5.93
N LEU A 270 -3.28 0.43 -7.26
CA LEU A 270 -3.46 1.60 -8.11
C LEU A 270 -4.82 2.27 -7.89
N ILE A 271 -5.91 1.49 -7.90
CA ILE A 271 -7.28 1.98 -7.64
C ILE A 271 -7.37 2.65 -6.27
N SER A 272 -6.76 2.03 -5.24
CA SER A 272 -6.71 2.59 -3.88
C SER A 272 -6.06 3.96 -3.86
N GLN A 273 -4.90 4.13 -4.53
CA GLN A 273 -4.23 5.42 -4.62
C GLN A 273 -5.07 6.48 -5.35
N ILE A 274 -5.70 6.12 -6.47
CA ILE A 274 -6.55 7.04 -7.25
C ILE A 274 -7.76 7.49 -6.42
N ILE A 275 -8.47 6.57 -5.77
CA ILE A 275 -9.60 6.90 -4.89
C ILE A 275 -9.14 7.76 -3.71
N LYS A 276 -7.97 7.46 -3.12
CA LYS A 276 -7.41 8.25 -2.03
C LYS A 276 -7.10 9.69 -2.45
N ILE A 277 -6.58 9.91 -3.66
CA ILE A 277 -6.40 11.26 -4.23
C ILE A 277 -7.74 11.97 -4.35
N GLN A 278 -8.77 11.31 -4.87
CA GLN A 278 -10.12 11.88 -5.00
C GLN A 278 -10.70 12.31 -3.64
N LEU A 279 -10.59 11.45 -2.62
CA LEU A 279 -11.18 11.68 -1.30
C LEU A 279 -10.43 12.74 -0.49
N LEU A 280 -9.13 12.87 -0.71
CA LEU A 280 -8.27 13.81 0.01
C LEU A 280 -8.03 15.13 -0.76
N ALA A 281 -8.61 15.27 -1.96
CA ALA A 281 -8.43 16.44 -2.82
C ALA A 281 -8.78 17.76 -2.14
N ASP A 282 -9.80 17.76 -1.27
CA ASP A 282 -10.28 18.96 -0.56
C ASP A 282 -9.58 19.20 0.78
N VAL A 283 -8.76 18.25 1.24
CA VAL A 283 -8.09 18.27 2.55
C VAL A 283 -6.77 19.03 2.45
N ASN A 284 -6.85 20.31 2.08
CA ASN A 284 -5.72 21.23 2.05
C ASN A 284 -6.22 22.67 2.23
N LEU A 285 -5.34 23.58 2.63
CA LEU A 285 -5.70 24.97 2.93
C LEU A 285 -6.16 25.77 1.70
N LYS A 286 -5.78 25.36 0.48
CA LYS A 286 -6.23 26.03 -0.76
C LYS A 286 -7.70 25.71 -1.06
N SER A 287 -8.08 24.43 -0.98
CA SER A 287 -9.46 23.99 -1.20
C SER A 287 -10.37 24.28 -0.01
N THR A 288 -9.85 24.13 1.21
CA THR A 288 -10.58 24.37 2.46
C THR A 288 -9.83 25.36 3.36
N PRO A 289 -9.99 26.68 3.13
CA PRO A 289 -9.36 27.72 3.96
C PRO A 289 -9.79 27.68 5.44
N GLN A 290 -10.92 27.03 5.74
CA GLN A 290 -11.44 26.86 7.10
C GLN A 290 -10.51 26.01 7.99
N LEU A 291 -9.58 25.25 7.40
CA LEU A 291 -8.59 24.47 8.15
C LEU A 291 -7.67 25.35 9.03
N VAL A 292 -7.64 26.67 8.82
CA VAL A 292 -6.98 27.64 9.71
C VAL A 292 -7.49 27.54 11.15
N GLU A 293 -8.75 27.15 11.39
CA GLU A 293 -9.29 26.94 12.75
C GLU A 293 -8.59 25.83 13.53
N LEU A 294 -7.88 24.93 12.85
CA LEU A 294 -7.14 23.85 13.48
C LEU A 294 -5.83 24.31 14.12
N VAL A 295 -5.48 25.58 13.93
CA VAL A 295 -4.18 26.17 14.24
C VAL A 295 -4.37 27.32 15.22
N GLN A 296 -3.51 27.40 16.23
CA GLN A 296 -3.56 28.47 17.25
C GLN A 296 -2.50 29.55 17.04
N ASP A 297 -1.37 29.22 16.40
CA ASP A 297 -0.24 30.13 16.17
C ASP A 297 0.34 30.03 14.75
N SER A 298 1.29 30.92 14.42
CA SER A 298 1.91 30.96 13.08
C SER A 298 2.82 29.76 12.81
N GLN A 299 3.42 29.16 13.84
CA GLN A 299 4.32 28.02 13.69
C GLN A 299 3.56 26.75 13.30
N GLU A 300 2.42 26.50 13.96
CA GLU A 300 1.53 25.40 13.63
C GLU A 300 0.89 25.54 12.23
N MET A 301 0.83 26.76 11.69
CA MET A 301 0.37 27.02 10.32
C MET A 301 1.38 26.52 9.29
N GLU A 302 2.65 26.86 9.47
CA GLU A 302 3.74 26.36 8.61
C GLU A 302 3.83 24.83 8.69
N GLU A 303 3.69 24.28 9.90
CA GLU A 303 3.59 22.84 10.07
C GLU A 303 2.41 22.29 9.28
N LEU A 304 1.20 22.85 9.43
CA LEU A 304 0.00 22.38 8.71
C LEU A 304 0.17 22.38 7.19
N MET A 305 0.87 23.38 6.64
CA MET A 305 1.16 23.49 5.20
C MET A 305 2.14 22.43 4.69
N SER A 306 2.98 21.86 5.56
CA SER A 306 3.91 20.77 5.23
C SER A 306 3.33 19.37 5.47
N LEU A 307 2.22 19.26 6.22
CA LEU A 307 1.60 17.98 6.53
C LEU A 307 0.94 17.34 5.31
N SER A 308 1.03 16.01 5.24
CA SER A 308 0.27 15.24 4.27
C SER A 308 -1.24 15.31 4.55
N PRO A 309 -2.12 15.16 3.54
CA PRO A 309 -3.57 15.26 3.72
C PRO A 309 -4.13 14.31 4.79
N GLU A 310 -3.51 13.14 4.97
CA GLU A 310 -3.88 12.17 6.01
C GLU A 310 -3.65 12.73 7.43
N LYS A 311 -2.53 13.43 7.64
CA LYS A 311 -2.20 14.04 8.93
C LYS A 311 -3.09 15.25 9.20
N ILE A 312 -3.42 16.04 8.18
CA ILE A 312 -4.39 17.13 8.28
C ILE A 312 -5.75 16.56 8.71
N LEU A 313 -6.18 15.45 8.12
CA LEU A 313 -7.44 14.79 8.47
C LEU A 313 -7.44 14.27 9.92
N LEU A 314 -6.33 13.71 10.40
CA LEU A 314 -6.17 13.32 11.82
C LEU A 314 -6.27 14.54 12.75
N ARG A 315 -5.62 15.66 12.39
CA ARG A 315 -5.67 16.90 13.18
C ARG A 315 -7.10 17.44 13.24
N TRP A 316 -7.80 17.45 12.11
CA TRP A 316 -9.21 17.81 12.03
C TRP A 316 -10.10 16.91 12.90
N MET A 317 -9.93 15.58 12.80
CA MET A 317 -10.74 14.63 13.57
C MET A 317 -10.55 14.87 15.07
N ASN A 318 -9.30 15.02 15.53
CA ASN A 318 -9.01 15.32 16.94
C ASN A 318 -9.56 16.66 17.41
N PHE A 319 -9.57 17.69 16.54
CA PHE A 319 -10.18 18.98 16.86
C PHE A 319 -11.68 18.84 17.14
N GLN A 320 -12.41 18.09 16.31
CA GLN A 320 -13.84 17.84 16.52
C GLN A 320 -14.11 16.94 17.74
N LEU A 321 -13.28 15.91 17.95
CA LEU A 321 -13.37 15.04 19.11
C LEU A 321 -13.17 15.80 20.44
N LYS A 322 -12.22 16.75 20.49
CA LYS A 322 -12.02 17.62 21.65
C LYS A 322 -13.25 18.47 21.96
N LYS A 323 -13.93 19.01 20.93
CA LYS A 323 -15.22 19.72 21.11
C LYS A 323 -16.31 18.81 21.70
N GLY A 324 -16.30 17.53 21.35
CA GLY A 324 -17.20 16.51 21.89
C GLY A 324 -16.81 15.96 23.27
N GLY A 325 -15.74 16.47 23.90
CA GLY A 325 -15.26 16.00 25.21
C GLY A 325 -14.61 14.60 25.19
N PHE A 326 -14.18 14.12 24.01
CA PHE A 326 -13.49 12.84 23.89
C PHE A 326 -12.08 12.93 24.48
N GLN A 327 -11.76 12.02 25.40
CA GLN A 327 -10.53 12.09 26.20
C GLN A 327 -9.30 11.53 25.46
N ARG A 328 -9.49 10.58 24.55
CA ARG A 328 -8.39 9.92 23.81
C ARG A 328 -8.02 10.76 22.59
N THR A 329 -6.75 10.70 22.20
CA THR A 329 -6.28 11.28 20.94
C THR A 329 -6.14 10.17 19.91
N VAL A 330 -6.67 10.38 18.71
CA VAL A 330 -6.59 9.45 17.59
C VAL A 330 -5.33 9.76 16.79
N THR A 331 -4.43 8.79 16.70
CA THR A 331 -3.14 8.92 16.00
C THR A 331 -3.08 8.13 14.70
N ASN A 332 -4.03 7.21 14.49
CA ASN A 332 -4.12 6.36 13.30
C ASN A 332 -5.58 6.01 12.99
N PHE A 333 -5.84 5.62 11.73
CA PHE A 333 -7.14 5.13 11.29
C PHE A 333 -7.23 3.59 11.34
N SER A 334 -6.56 2.96 12.31
CA SER A 334 -6.60 1.49 12.48
C SER A 334 -6.96 1.11 13.90
N SER A 335 -5.99 0.97 14.82
CA SER A 335 -6.23 0.56 16.21
C SER A 335 -7.10 1.53 17.00
N ASP A 336 -6.95 2.83 16.77
CA ASP A 336 -7.51 3.86 17.65
C ASP A 336 -9.03 4.03 17.45
N ILE A 337 -9.57 3.48 16.37
CA ILE A 337 -10.97 3.64 15.94
C ILE A 337 -11.76 2.33 15.94
N LYS A 338 -11.12 1.18 16.25
CA LYS A 338 -11.75 -0.17 16.16
C LYS A 338 -12.98 -0.33 17.04
N ASP A 339 -12.97 0.35 18.17
CA ASP A 339 -14.06 0.33 19.14
C ASP A 339 -15.25 1.21 18.76
N SER A 340 -15.17 1.93 17.62
CA SER A 340 -16.19 2.85 17.13
C SER A 340 -16.54 4.02 18.07
N GLU A 341 -15.80 4.23 19.17
CA GLU A 341 -16.10 5.30 20.15
C GLU A 341 -15.75 6.68 19.58
N ALA A 342 -14.59 6.76 18.93
CA ALA A 342 -14.16 7.98 18.25
C ALA A 342 -15.16 8.37 17.15
N TYR A 343 -15.65 7.40 16.36
CA TYR A 343 -16.68 7.68 15.36
C TYR A 343 -17.99 8.13 15.99
N ALA A 344 -18.48 7.45 17.03
CA ALA A 344 -19.72 7.85 17.70
C ALA A 344 -19.64 9.28 18.25
N CYS A 345 -18.52 9.66 18.85
CA CYS A 345 -18.30 11.04 19.31
C CYS A 345 -18.27 12.02 18.13
N LEU A 346 -17.47 11.74 17.10
CA LEU A 346 -17.33 12.59 15.92
C LEU A 346 -18.69 12.86 15.25
N LEU A 347 -19.48 11.81 15.01
CA LEU A 347 -20.78 11.95 14.36
C LEU A 347 -21.80 12.69 15.23
N ASN A 348 -21.75 12.54 16.55
CA ASN A 348 -22.58 13.32 17.47
C ASN A 348 -22.21 14.81 17.49
N VAL A 349 -20.92 15.15 17.32
CA VAL A 349 -20.47 16.55 17.21
C VAL A 349 -20.91 17.16 15.88
N LEU A 350 -20.78 16.41 14.78
CA LEU A 350 -21.06 16.91 13.43
C LEU A 350 -22.54 16.90 13.05
N ALA A 351 -23.33 15.99 13.63
CA ALA A 351 -24.76 15.84 13.36
C ALA A 351 -25.49 15.29 14.59
N PRO A 352 -25.64 16.10 15.66
CA PRO A 352 -26.39 15.70 16.85
C PRO A 352 -27.85 15.36 16.52
N GLU A 353 -28.44 15.98 15.50
CA GLU A 353 -29.80 15.74 15.02
C GLU A 353 -29.99 14.35 14.42
N CYS A 354 -28.92 13.73 13.92
CA CYS A 354 -28.93 12.38 13.37
C CYS A 354 -28.61 11.32 14.43
N SER A 355 -28.54 11.65 15.72
CA SER A 355 -28.30 10.64 16.76
C SER A 355 -29.51 9.70 16.90
N ALA A 356 -29.28 8.39 17.12
CA ALA A 356 -30.34 7.41 17.43
C ALA A 356 -30.21 6.88 18.86
N LYS A 357 -31.31 6.33 19.37
CA LYS A 357 -31.32 5.50 20.57
C LYS A 357 -31.39 4.02 20.16
N PRO A 358 -30.62 3.10 20.77
CA PRO A 358 -29.68 3.35 21.88
C PRO A 358 -28.40 4.09 21.41
N SER A 359 -27.82 4.89 22.30
CA SER A 359 -26.55 5.58 22.03
C SER A 359 -25.45 4.53 21.81
N PRO A 360 -24.62 4.64 20.74
CA PRO A 360 -23.54 3.70 20.48
C PRO A 360 -22.61 3.51 21.70
N MET A 361 -22.42 4.56 22.50
CA MET A 361 -21.57 4.55 23.70
C MET A 361 -22.07 3.59 24.81
N SER A 362 -23.34 3.20 24.79
CA SER A 362 -23.94 2.28 25.76
C SER A 362 -23.81 0.80 25.37
N VAL A 363 -23.44 0.53 24.11
CA VAL A 363 -23.39 -0.82 23.55
C VAL A 363 -22.03 -1.44 23.81
N LYS A 364 -21.98 -2.59 24.51
CA LYS A 364 -20.72 -3.30 24.80
C LYS A 364 -20.16 -4.05 23.59
N ASP A 365 -21.02 -4.54 22.70
CA ASP A 365 -20.59 -5.26 21.50
C ASP A 365 -20.03 -4.31 20.44
N LEU A 366 -18.78 -4.53 20.02
CA LEU A 366 -18.08 -3.67 19.07
C LEU A 366 -18.75 -3.69 17.69
N LEU A 367 -19.23 -4.85 17.24
CA LEU A 367 -19.84 -4.99 15.93
C LEU A 367 -21.20 -4.31 15.87
N HIS A 368 -22.02 -4.48 16.90
CA HIS A 368 -23.28 -3.75 17.01
C HIS A 368 -23.06 -2.24 17.14
N ARG A 369 -22.03 -1.79 17.87
CA ARG A 369 -21.68 -0.38 17.96
C ARG A 369 -21.27 0.20 16.59
N ALA A 370 -20.44 -0.52 15.84
CA ALA A 370 -20.05 -0.14 14.50
C ALA A 370 -21.25 -0.02 13.55
N ARG A 371 -22.25 -0.92 13.67
CA ARG A 371 -23.52 -0.81 12.91
C ARG A 371 -24.26 0.49 13.21
N LEU A 372 -24.44 0.84 14.49
CA LEU A 372 -25.13 2.06 14.89
C LEU A 372 -24.40 3.33 14.40
N VAL A 373 -23.07 3.31 14.42
CA VAL A 373 -22.25 4.40 13.85
C VAL A 373 -22.49 4.54 12.35
N LEU A 374 -22.53 3.43 11.61
CA LEU A 374 -22.80 3.46 10.16
C LEU A 374 -24.25 3.86 9.85
N GLU A 375 -25.22 3.50 10.69
CA GLU A 375 -26.61 3.97 10.56
C GLU A 375 -26.75 5.48 10.84
N HIS A 376 -25.96 6.03 11.77
CA HIS A 376 -25.84 7.48 11.96
C HIS A 376 -25.23 8.12 10.72
N ALA A 377 -24.12 7.57 10.20
CA ALA A 377 -23.49 8.04 8.98
C ALA A 377 -24.44 8.01 7.76
N ASP A 378 -25.24 6.96 7.62
CA ASP A 378 -26.24 6.82 6.55
C ASP A 378 -27.29 7.95 6.60
N ARG A 379 -27.76 8.31 7.81
CA ARG A 379 -28.67 9.45 7.99
C ARG A 379 -28.07 10.80 7.62
N MET A 380 -26.75 10.94 7.68
CA MET A 380 -26.02 12.11 7.15
C MET A 380 -25.72 12.02 5.65
N GLY A 381 -26.14 10.95 4.96
CA GLY A 381 -25.82 10.69 3.56
C GLY A 381 -24.39 10.17 3.33
N CYS A 382 -23.75 9.63 4.37
CA CYS A 382 -22.36 9.14 4.37
C CYS A 382 -22.30 7.61 4.49
N LYS A 383 -23.01 6.87 3.63
CA LYS A 383 -23.12 5.39 3.70
C LYS A 383 -21.98 4.61 3.00
N ARG A 384 -20.91 5.27 2.57
CA ARG A 384 -19.94 4.67 1.64
C ARG A 384 -18.73 4.06 2.34
N TYR A 385 -18.08 3.12 1.65
CA TYR A 385 -16.78 2.52 1.92
C TYR A 385 -16.62 1.48 3.04
N LEU A 386 -17.42 1.52 4.10
CA LEU A 386 -17.24 0.66 5.27
C LEU A 386 -18.42 -0.28 5.53
N ALA A 387 -18.11 -1.53 5.85
CA ALA A 387 -18.99 -2.41 6.60
C ALA A 387 -18.60 -2.42 8.09
N PRO A 388 -19.52 -2.81 9.00
CA PRO A 388 -19.23 -2.85 10.44
C PRO A 388 -17.98 -3.68 10.81
N LYS A 389 -17.77 -4.79 10.10
CA LYS A 389 -16.60 -5.66 10.28
C LYS A 389 -15.27 -4.93 9.96
N ASP A 390 -15.28 -4.03 8.97
CA ASP A 390 -14.07 -3.36 8.48
C ASP A 390 -13.55 -2.31 9.49
N ILE A 391 -14.46 -1.75 10.29
CA ILE A 391 -14.13 -0.87 11.43
C ILE A 391 -13.46 -1.70 12.53
N VAL A 392 -14.09 -2.80 12.94
CA VAL A 392 -13.60 -3.66 14.03
C VAL A 392 -12.26 -4.30 13.67
N ASP A 393 -12.08 -4.71 12.42
CA ASP A 393 -10.82 -5.24 11.90
C ASP A 393 -9.74 -4.13 11.78
N GLY A 394 -10.15 -2.87 11.70
CA GLY A 394 -9.32 -1.67 11.61
C GLY A 394 -8.59 -1.56 10.28
N LEU A 395 -9.30 -1.77 9.17
CA LEU A 395 -8.76 -1.62 7.83
C LEU A 395 -8.43 -0.14 7.56
N GLN A 396 -7.16 0.22 7.62
CA GLN A 396 -6.70 1.61 7.60
C GLN A 396 -7.19 2.38 6.37
N ASN A 397 -7.11 1.80 5.18
CA ASN A 397 -7.49 2.47 3.93
C ASN A 397 -8.98 2.79 3.87
N LEU A 398 -9.83 1.85 4.29
CA LEU A 398 -11.29 2.04 4.27
C LEU A 398 -11.74 3.02 5.34
N ASN A 399 -11.14 2.96 6.53
CA ASN A 399 -11.43 3.90 7.60
C ASN A 399 -10.97 5.32 7.25
N LEU A 400 -9.79 5.47 6.63
CA LEU A 400 -9.33 6.75 6.08
C LEU A 400 -10.32 7.29 5.05
N ALA A 401 -10.75 6.44 4.10
CA ALA A 401 -11.70 6.82 3.05
C ALA A 401 -13.04 7.30 3.64
N PHE A 402 -13.53 6.61 4.68
CA PHE A 402 -14.75 7.01 5.38
C PHE A 402 -14.62 8.34 6.11
N VAL A 403 -13.52 8.57 6.85
CA VAL A 403 -13.27 9.84 7.54
C VAL A 403 -13.16 11.00 6.53
N ALA A 404 -12.45 10.76 5.42
CA ALA A 404 -12.33 11.75 4.35
C ALA A 404 -13.70 12.07 3.72
N HIS A 405 -14.53 11.06 3.51
CA HIS A 405 -15.89 11.24 3.01
C HIS A 405 -16.77 12.05 3.98
N ILE A 406 -16.66 11.81 5.29
CA ILE A 406 -17.34 12.62 6.31
C ILE A 406 -16.86 14.06 6.24
N PHE A 407 -15.54 14.30 6.16
CA PHE A 407 -14.96 15.64 6.06
C PHE A 407 -15.52 16.43 4.86
N GLN A 408 -15.55 15.81 3.67
CA GLN A 408 -16.09 16.41 2.45
C GLN A 408 -17.58 16.77 2.59
N LYS A 409 -18.37 15.96 3.30
CA LYS A 409 -19.80 16.20 3.49
C LYS A 409 -20.10 17.21 4.58
N ARG A 410 -19.40 17.12 5.71
CA ARG A 410 -19.59 17.95 6.90
C ARG A 410 -18.28 18.08 7.67
N ASN A 411 -17.55 19.17 7.40
CA ASN A 411 -16.31 19.46 8.12
C ASN A 411 -16.54 20.06 9.53
N GLY A 412 -17.72 20.62 9.82
CA GLY A 412 -18.04 21.20 11.13
C GLY A 412 -17.13 22.38 11.54
N LEU A 413 -16.51 23.05 10.57
CA LEU A 413 -15.71 24.26 10.79
C LEU A 413 -16.60 25.50 10.66
N SER A 414 -16.26 26.59 11.35
CA SER A 414 -17.09 27.80 11.30
C SER A 414 -17.03 28.46 9.93
N LYS A 415 -18.15 29.04 9.51
CA LYS A 415 -18.21 29.90 8.32
C LYS A 415 -17.62 31.29 8.58
N GLN A 416 -17.45 31.67 9.85
CA GLN A 416 -16.82 32.93 10.21
C GLN A 416 -15.31 32.76 10.14
N MET A 417 -14.72 33.20 9.02
CA MET A 417 -13.31 33.56 8.98
C MET A 417 -13.08 34.59 10.10
N LYS A 418 -12.46 34.19 11.21
CA LYS A 418 -11.59 35.16 11.89
C LYS A 418 -10.59 35.56 10.81
N GLN A 419 -10.62 36.83 10.41
CA GLN A 419 -9.58 37.36 9.53
C GLN A 419 -8.25 37.16 10.25
N VAL A 420 -7.59 36.05 9.95
CA VAL A 420 -6.19 35.89 10.25
C VAL A 420 -5.51 36.55 9.07
N SER A 421 -4.85 37.68 9.31
CA SER A 421 -4.03 38.45 8.37
C SER A 421 -2.85 37.65 7.75
N PHE A 422 -2.86 36.32 7.90
CA PHE A 422 -1.80 35.41 7.51
C PHE A 422 -1.98 34.90 6.08
N VAL A 423 -3.22 34.81 5.58
CA VAL A 423 -3.50 34.34 4.21
C VAL A 423 -3.04 35.37 3.16
N ASP A 424 -3.03 36.67 3.51
CA ASP A 424 -2.52 37.75 2.66
C ASP A 424 -0.99 37.77 2.51
N GLY A 425 -0.25 37.04 3.36
CA GLY A 425 1.23 36.99 3.34
C GLY A 425 1.81 35.88 2.47
N VAL A 426 1.00 34.91 2.05
CA VAL A 426 1.42 33.89 1.08
C VAL A 426 1.26 34.55 -0.29
N SER A 427 2.35 35.08 -0.85
CA SER A 427 2.32 35.49 -2.26
C SER A 427 2.00 34.25 -3.09
N ASP A 428 0.73 34.09 -3.48
CA ASP A 428 0.26 33.06 -4.39
C ASP A 428 0.70 33.44 -5.79
N ASP A 429 2.02 33.49 -5.99
CA ASP A 429 2.58 33.54 -7.32
C ASP A 429 2.20 32.21 -7.99
N ALA A 430 1.20 32.29 -8.86
CA ALA A 430 0.66 31.15 -9.58
C ALA A 430 1.76 30.38 -10.32
N GLN A 431 2.85 31.07 -10.72
CA GLN A 431 4.00 30.43 -11.32
C GLN A 431 4.77 29.57 -10.31
N VAL A 432 5.08 30.11 -9.11
CA VAL A 432 5.77 29.39 -8.04
C VAL A 432 4.97 28.18 -7.59
N SER A 433 3.64 28.31 -7.42
CA SER A 433 2.80 27.16 -7.07
C SER A 433 2.75 26.09 -8.18
N ARG A 434 2.85 26.48 -9.45
CA ARG A 434 2.86 25.54 -10.57
C ARG A 434 4.20 24.80 -10.65
N GLU A 435 5.30 25.52 -10.46
CA GLU A 435 6.65 24.96 -10.46
C GLU A 435 6.85 23.99 -9.29
N GLU A 436 6.44 24.38 -8.07
CA GLU A 436 6.45 23.50 -6.88
C GLU A 436 5.75 22.18 -7.17
N ARG A 437 4.52 22.25 -7.67
CA ARG A 437 3.73 21.05 -8.00
C ARG A 437 4.42 20.20 -9.06
N SER A 438 4.99 20.83 -10.09
CA SER A 438 5.66 20.15 -11.19
C SER A 438 6.90 19.39 -10.70
N PHE A 439 7.76 20.05 -9.92
CA PHE A 439 8.96 19.42 -9.34
C PHE A 439 8.60 18.34 -8.32
N ARG A 440 7.60 18.57 -7.46
CA ARG A 440 7.13 17.56 -6.50
C ARG A 440 6.73 16.26 -7.18
N LEU A 441 5.89 16.36 -8.22
CA LEU A 441 5.39 15.20 -8.96
C LEU A 441 6.52 14.52 -9.73
N TRP A 442 7.41 15.30 -10.34
CA TRP A 442 8.57 14.76 -11.05
C TRP A 442 9.48 13.96 -10.10
N ILE A 443 9.89 14.54 -8.96
CA ILE A 443 10.76 13.90 -7.98
C ILE A 443 10.13 12.61 -7.43
N ASN A 444 8.86 12.66 -7.04
CA ASN A 444 8.14 11.48 -6.54
C ASN A 444 8.02 10.36 -7.59
N SER A 445 8.12 10.68 -8.88
CA SER A 445 8.10 9.69 -9.96
C SER A 445 9.42 8.92 -10.15
N LEU A 446 10.52 9.40 -9.56
CA LEU A 446 11.86 8.81 -9.71
C LEU A 446 12.10 7.58 -8.83
N GLY A 447 11.16 7.23 -7.94
CA GLY A 447 11.30 6.08 -7.04
C GLY A 447 12.23 6.31 -5.84
N ILE A 448 12.29 7.55 -5.37
CA ILE A 448 13.03 7.93 -4.15
C ILE A 448 12.43 7.27 -2.89
N SER A 449 13.22 7.17 -1.83
CA SER A 449 12.83 6.50 -0.58
C SER A 449 11.85 7.32 0.27
N THR A 450 11.91 8.65 0.18
CA THR A 450 11.06 9.61 0.88
C THR A 450 10.01 10.19 -0.05
N TYR A 451 8.80 10.47 0.46
CA TYR A 451 7.76 11.12 -0.33
C TYR A 451 7.79 12.63 -0.07
N ILE A 452 7.89 13.42 -1.14
CA ILE A 452 7.90 14.89 -1.07
C ILE A 452 6.46 15.40 -1.07
N ASN A 453 6.07 16.10 -0.01
CA ASN A 453 4.79 16.80 0.14
C ASN A 453 4.93 18.29 -0.22
N ASN A 454 6.06 18.90 0.15
CA ASN A 454 6.36 20.30 -0.14
C ASN A 454 7.84 20.47 -0.52
N VAL A 455 8.10 20.86 -1.77
CA VAL A 455 9.47 20.99 -2.30
C VAL A 455 10.31 22.01 -1.51
N PHE A 456 9.69 23.07 -0.97
CA PHE A 456 10.41 24.14 -0.26
C PHE A 456 10.86 23.77 1.15
N GLU A 457 10.17 22.83 1.79
CA GLU A 457 10.46 22.39 3.15
C GLU A 457 11.21 21.05 3.14
N ASP A 458 10.73 20.08 2.38
CA ASP A 458 11.24 18.71 2.42
C ASP A 458 12.64 18.55 1.82
N LEU A 459 13.12 19.53 1.05
CA LEU A 459 14.47 19.54 0.46
C LEU A 459 15.50 20.34 1.28
N ARG A 460 15.12 20.92 2.43
CA ARG A 460 16.02 21.79 3.20
C ARG A 460 17.19 21.07 3.86
N ASN A 461 17.06 19.77 4.12
CA ASN A 461 18.07 18.95 4.78
C ASN A 461 19.08 18.29 3.82
N GLY A 462 19.01 18.61 2.52
CA GLY A 462 19.81 17.97 1.47
C GLY A 462 19.37 16.54 1.19
#